data_AF-A0A5K0X8A3-F1
#
_entry.id   AF-A0A5K0X8A3-F1
#
_cell.length_a   1.000
_cell.length_b   1.000
_cell.length_c   1.000
_cell.angle_alpha   90.00
_cell.angle_beta   90.00
_cell.angle_gamma   90.00
#
_symmetry.space_group_name_H-M   'P 1'
#
loop_
_entity.id
_entity.type
_entity.pdbx_description
1 polymer ?
#
loop_
_entity_poly.entity_id
_entity_poly.type
_entity_poly.pdbx_seq_one_letter_code
_entity_poly.pdbx_strand_id
1 'polypeptide(L)'
;FLLKRNGPTFPVLQLSLEILCWPDGEAVAKLLSFCGAVILLAVSTNNPGLRAFVAKEMFSAIIRGLMLDSNAIIGADLVGLCCDIFTSLSNKDAACKE
;
A
#
# COMPACT_ATOMS: atom_id res chain seq x y z
N PHE A 1 2.46 16.97 3.48
CA PHE A 1 1.87 18.15 2.78
C PHE A 1 0.98 17.77 1.59
N LEU A 2 1.34 16.79 0.74
CA LEU A 2 0.51 16.42 -0.43
C LEU A 2 -0.78 15.63 -0.09
N LEU A 3 -0.76 14.80 0.96
CA LEU A 3 -1.89 13.95 1.36
C LEU A 3 -2.99 14.69 2.15
N LYS A 4 -2.86 16.01 2.31
CA LYS A 4 -3.84 16.86 3.01
C LYS A 4 -4.92 17.42 2.05
N ARG A 5 -4.78 17.22 0.73
CA ARG A 5 -5.66 17.80 -0.30
C ARG A 5 -6.50 16.70 -0.95
N ASN A 6 -7.80 16.68 -0.65
CA ASN A 6 -8.77 15.62 -0.98
C ASN A 6 -9.12 15.49 -2.49
N GLY A 7 -8.17 15.62 -3.43
CA GLY A 7 -8.49 15.58 -4.86
C GLY A 7 -7.38 15.02 -5.75
N PRO A 8 -6.29 15.76 -6.03
CA PRO A 8 -5.29 15.36 -7.02
C PRO A 8 -4.22 14.40 -6.50
N THR A 9 -4.28 13.96 -5.25
CA THR A 9 -3.22 13.14 -4.64
C THR A 9 -3.40 11.64 -4.90
N PHE A 10 -4.63 11.18 -5.12
CA PHE A 10 -4.91 9.77 -5.43
C PHE A 10 -4.43 9.33 -6.82
N PRO A 11 -4.55 10.14 -7.89
CA PRO A 11 -4.01 9.77 -9.21
C PRO A 11 -2.49 9.58 -9.20
N VAL A 12 -1.76 10.44 -8.48
CA VAL A 12 -0.29 10.33 -8.36
C VAL A 12 0.10 9.07 -7.61
N LEU A 13 -0.62 8.76 -6.54
CA LEU A 13 -0.43 7.51 -5.80
C LEU A 13 -0.77 6.28 -6.64
N GLN A 14 -1.84 6.31 -7.43
CA GLN A 14 -2.19 5.21 -8.35
C GLN A 14 -1.11 5.01 -9.42
N LEU A 15 -0.61 6.09 -10.02
CA LEU A 15 0.47 6.02 -11.00
C LEU A 15 1.74 5.42 -10.40
N SER A 16 2.09 5.80 -9.16
CA SER A 16 3.24 5.20 -8.48
C SER A 16 3.08 3.70 -8.26
N LEU A 17 1.85 3.20 -8.06
CA LEU A 17 1.59 1.78 -7.87
C LEU A 17 1.70 0.96 -9.16
N GLU A 18 1.61 1.58 -10.34
CA GLU A 18 1.83 0.87 -11.61
C GLU A 18 3.26 0.34 -11.73
N ILE A 19 4.23 0.96 -11.05
CA ILE A 19 5.62 0.51 -11.01
C ILE A 19 5.72 -0.89 -10.38
N LEU A 20 4.77 -1.32 -9.51
CA LEU A 20 4.72 -2.70 -9.00
C LEU A 20 4.51 -3.75 -10.10
N CYS A 21 4.02 -3.34 -11.27
CA CYS A 21 3.80 -4.24 -12.41
C CYS A 21 4.95 -4.20 -13.42
N TRP A 22 5.98 -3.38 -13.18
CA TRP A 22 7.12 -3.25 -14.09
C TRP A 22 8.18 -4.32 -13.77
N PRO A 23 8.90 -4.84 -14.78
CA PRO A 23 9.95 -5.84 -14.57
C PRO A 23 11.22 -5.30 -13.89
N ASP A 24 11.22 -4.04 -13.44
CA ASP A 24 12.37 -3.38 -12.80
C ASP A 24 12.34 -3.59 -11.28
N GLY A 25 13.09 -4.58 -10.81
CA GLY A 25 13.15 -4.92 -9.39
C GLY A 25 13.71 -3.81 -8.48
N GLU A 26 14.56 -2.91 -8.98
CA GLU A 26 15.09 -1.80 -8.18
C GLU A 26 14.04 -0.71 -7.99
N ALA A 27 13.27 -0.41 -9.05
CA ALA A 27 12.15 0.51 -8.97
C ALA A 27 11.07 -0.02 -8.01
N VAL A 28 10.78 -1.33 -8.08
CA VAL A 28 9.85 -1.99 -7.15
C VAL A 28 10.34 -1.91 -5.70
N ALA A 29 11.62 -2.20 -5.43
CA ALA A 29 12.19 -2.10 -4.08
C ALA A 29 12.05 -0.70 -3.46
N LYS A 30 12.31 0.36 -4.23
CA LYS A 30 12.14 1.76 -3.77
C LYS A 30 10.66 2.08 -3.48
N LEU A 31 9.75 1.51 -4.27
CA LEU A 31 8.33 1.69 -4.07
C LEU A 31 7.79 0.93 -2.85
N LEU A 32 8.35 -0.23 -2.51
CA LEU A 32 7.98 -0.99 -1.30
C LEU A 32 8.20 -0.16 -0.03
N SER A 33 9.35 0.51 0.06
CA SER A 33 9.66 1.48 1.12
C SER A 33 8.60 2.60 1.21
N PHE A 34 8.20 3.15 0.06
CA PHE A 34 7.16 4.17 -0.01
C PHE A 34 5.79 3.63 0.45
N CYS A 35 5.42 2.42 0.01
CA CYS A 35 4.19 1.74 0.40
C CYS A 35 4.11 1.56 1.92
N GLY A 36 5.19 1.10 2.57
CA GLY A 36 5.26 1.00 4.03
C GLY A 36 4.99 2.33 4.73
N ALA A 37 5.58 3.43 4.24
CA ALA A 37 5.34 4.77 4.79
C ALA A 37 3.88 5.22 4.62
N VAL A 38 3.24 4.91 3.48
CA VAL A 38 1.82 5.23 3.23
C VAL A 38 0.90 4.45 4.18
N ILE A 39 1.17 3.17 4.44
CA ILE A 39 0.41 2.36 5.40
C ILE A 39 0.53 2.96 6.80
N LEU A 40 1.75 3.24 7.26
CA LEU A 40 2.01 3.83 8.58
C LEU A 40 1.29 5.18 8.74
N LEU A 41 1.29 6.01 7.69
CA LEU A 41 0.61 7.28 7.69
C LEU A 41 -0.93 7.11 7.71
N ALA A 42 -1.47 6.13 7.00
CA ALA A 42 -2.90 5.79 7.04
C ALA A 42 -3.35 5.34 8.43
N VAL A 43 -2.51 4.57 9.13
CA VAL A 43 -2.73 4.14 10.52
C VAL A 43 -2.74 5.35 11.44
N SER A 44 -1.68 6.17 11.38
CA SER A 44 -1.40 7.26 12.32
C SER A 44 -2.36 8.44 12.16
N THR A 45 -2.76 8.78 10.93
CA THR A 45 -3.65 9.94 10.67
C THR A 45 -5.14 9.59 10.78
N ASN A 46 -5.47 8.30 10.82
CA ASN A 46 -6.83 7.77 10.75
C ASN A 46 -7.69 8.40 9.62
N ASN A 47 -7.07 8.86 8.54
CA ASN A 47 -7.78 9.51 7.44
C ASN A 47 -8.58 8.45 6.65
N PRO A 48 -9.92 8.58 6.54
CA PRO A 48 -10.75 7.56 5.91
C PRO A 48 -10.46 7.38 4.42
N GLY A 49 -10.12 8.46 3.70
CA GLY A 49 -9.76 8.39 2.28
C GLY A 49 -8.45 7.66 2.05
N LEU A 50 -7.43 7.95 2.86
CA LEU A 50 -6.14 7.27 2.79
C LEU A 50 -6.26 5.78 3.17
N ARG A 51 -7.07 5.46 4.17
CA ARG A 51 -7.36 4.07 4.54
C ARG A 51 -8.09 3.32 3.44
N ALA A 52 -9.11 3.92 2.82
CA ALA A 52 -9.82 3.30 1.71
C ALA A 52 -8.91 3.05 0.50
N PHE A 53 -8.00 3.99 0.22
CA PHE A 53 -6.98 3.82 -0.81
C PHE A 53 -6.03 2.67 -0.51
N VAL A 54 -5.48 2.59 0.71
CA VAL A 54 -4.59 1.50 1.13
C VAL A 54 -5.30 0.14 1.03
N ALA A 55 -6.55 0.07 1.52
CA ALA A 55 -7.32 -1.17 1.56
C ALA A 55 -7.73 -1.69 0.17
N LYS A 56 -8.01 -0.80 -0.77
CA LYS A 56 -8.53 -1.17 -2.10
C LYS A 56 -7.48 -1.09 -3.18
N GLU A 57 -6.98 0.11 -3.45
CA GLU A 57 -6.12 0.38 -4.60
C GLU A 57 -4.71 -0.18 -4.35
N MET A 58 -4.14 0.10 -3.17
CA MET A 58 -2.79 -0.33 -2.83
C MET A 58 -2.70 -1.85 -2.65
N PHE A 59 -3.64 -2.44 -1.92
CA PHE A 59 -3.71 -3.89 -1.74
C PHE A 59 -3.87 -4.65 -3.08
N SER A 60 -4.73 -4.15 -3.97
CA SER A 60 -4.90 -4.72 -5.32
C SER A 60 -3.62 -4.64 -6.15
N ALA A 61 -2.90 -3.51 -6.09
CA ALA A 61 -1.65 -3.35 -6.82
C ALA A 61 -0.53 -4.27 -6.30
N ILE A 62 -0.44 -4.46 -4.98
CA ILE A 62 0.52 -5.40 -4.37
C ILE A 62 0.23 -6.84 -4.80
N ILE A 63 -1.04 -7.26 -4.81
CA ILE A 63 -1.43 -8.59 -5.30
C ILE A 63 -1.07 -8.77 -6.78
N ARG A 64 -1.29 -7.74 -7.61
CA ARG A 64 -0.89 -7.78 -9.02
C ARG A 64 0.63 -7.89 -9.18
N GLY A 65 1.40 -7.15 -8.39
CA GLY A 65 2.86 -7.26 -8.34
C GLY A 65 3.31 -8.68 -7.97
N LEU A 66 2.69 -9.28 -6.94
CA LEU A 66 2.95 -10.67 -6.53
C LEU A 66 2.70 -11.71 -7.63
N MET A 67 1.73 -11.47 -8.50
CA MET A 67 1.41 -12.36 -9.62
C MET A 67 2.40 -12.24 -10.79
N LEU A 68 3.07 -11.09 -10.92
CA LEU A 68 4.01 -10.79 -12.00
C LEU A 68 5.46 -11.07 -11.61
N ASP A 69 5.79 -10.95 -10.34
CA ASP A 69 7.16 -10.99 -9.85
C ASP A 69 7.66 -12.44 -9.69
N SER A 70 8.73 -12.77 -10.41
CA SER A 70 9.42 -14.07 -10.31
C SER A 70 10.60 -14.04 -9.32
N ASN A 71 10.82 -12.92 -8.62
CA ASN A 71 11.96 -12.70 -7.73
C ASN A 71 11.55 -12.94 -6.27
N ALA A 72 12.10 -14.01 -5.69
CA ALA A 72 11.76 -14.43 -4.33
C ALA A 72 12.01 -13.35 -3.24
N ILE A 73 12.94 -12.41 -3.48
CA ILE A 73 13.27 -11.35 -2.53
C ILE A 73 12.15 -10.30 -2.47
N ILE A 74 11.67 -9.88 -3.63
CA ILE A 74 10.60 -8.87 -3.74
C ILE A 74 9.26 -9.48 -3.30
N GLY A 75 9.04 -10.76 -3.59
CA GLY A 75 7.86 -11.49 -3.12
C GLY A 75 7.69 -11.49 -1.60
N ALA A 76 8.78 -11.64 -0.84
CA ALA A 76 8.73 -11.62 0.62
C ALA A 76 8.30 -10.24 1.17
N ASP A 77 8.85 -9.15 0.64
CA ASP A 77 8.47 -7.78 1.00
C ASP A 77 7.02 -7.47 0.63
N LEU A 78 6.56 -7.88 -0.55
CA LEU A 78 5.16 -7.70 -0.98
C LEU A 78 4.19 -8.43 -0.04
N VAL A 79 4.51 -9.67 0.35
CA VAL A 79 3.72 -10.42 1.35
C VAL A 79 3.72 -9.69 2.69
N GLY A 80 4.88 -9.16 3.13
CA GLY A 80 5.00 -8.35 4.34
C GLY A 80 4.03 -7.15 4.34
N LEU A 81 3.99 -6.40 3.23
CA LEU A 81 3.04 -5.30 3.07
C LEU A 81 1.59 -5.75 3.08
N CYS A 82 1.25 -6.90 2.47
CA CYS A 82 -0.10 -7.46 2.56
C CYS A 82 -0.50 -7.76 4.01
N CYS A 83 0.40 -8.35 4.80
CA CYS A 83 0.17 -8.62 6.21
C CYS A 83 -0.01 -7.34 7.04
N ASP A 84 0.80 -6.30 6.78
CA ASP A 84 0.67 -5.01 7.45
C ASP A 84 -0.67 -4.34 7.15
N ILE A 85 -1.10 -4.35 5.88
CA ILE A 85 -2.42 -3.82 5.48
C ILE A 85 -3.53 -4.58 6.19
N PHE A 86 -3.49 -5.93 6.16
CA PHE A 86 -4.52 -6.76 6.77
C PHE A 86 -4.61 -6.56 8.27
N THR A 87 -3.46 -6.50 8.96
CA THR A 87 -3.39 -6.29 10.40
C THR A 87 -3.90 -4.89 10.77
N SER A 88 -3.47 -3.86 10.02
CA SER A 88 -3.92 -2.47 10.19
C SER A 88 -5.44 -2.31 10.06
N LEU A 89 -6.05 -3.01 9.12
CA LEU A 89 -7.51 -3.01 8.93
C LEU A 89 -8.22 -3.79 10.04
N SER A 90 -7.73 -4.99 10.37
CA SER A 90 -8.33 -5.88 11.37
C SER A 90 -8.30 -5.29 12.80
N ASN A 91 -7.20 -4.63 13.18
CA ASN A 91 -7.07 -4.03 14.51
C ASN A 91 -8.09 -2.89 14.75
N LYS A 92 -8.57 -2.26 13.67
CA LYS A 92 -9.58 -1.19 13.77
C LYS A 92 -11.02 -1.71 13.74
N ASP A 93 -11.27 -2.88 13.16
CA ASP A 93 -12.56 -3.57 13.29
C ASP A 93 -12.77 -4.13 14.70
N ALA A 94 -11.69 -4.59 15.36
CA ALA A 94 -11.76 -5.06 16.75
C ALA A 94 -12.05 -3.95 17.76
N ALA A 95 -11.57 -2.72 17.52
CA ALA A 95 -11.85 -1.56 18.38
C ALA A 95 -13.30 -1.04 18.28
N CYS A 96 -14.11 -1.56 17.35
CA CYS A 96 -15.54 -1.22 17.19
C CYS A 96 -16.47 -2.18 17.95
N LYS A 97 -15.92 -3.04 18.83
CA LYS A 97 -16.66 -4.12 19.49
C LYS A 97 -16.79 -4.01 21.02
N GLU A 98 -16.60 -2.82 21.58
CA GLU A 98 -16.87 -2.53 22.99
C GLU A 98 -17.99 -1.49 23.15
#